data_AF-A0A356VT24-F1
#
_entry.id   AF-A0A356VT24-F1
#
_cell.length_a   1.000
_cell.length_b   1.000
_cell.length_c   1.000
_cell.angle_alpha   90.00
_cell.angle_beta   90.00
_cell.angle_gamma   90.00
#
_symmetry.space_group_name_H-M   'P 1'
#
loop_
_entity.id
_entity.type
_entity.pdbx_description
1 polymer ?
#
loop_
_entity_poly.entity_id
_entity_poly.type
_entity_poly.pdbx_seq_one_letter_code
_entity_poly.pdbx_strand_id
1 'polypeptide(L)'
;MNKFIVLTLLSLILGLSACSSTVDKKVMTNAVENQYPKILTTPDNTDLYIVMSASRVNVFYDDGLYIKYLKTEKIPYRRTFIGKGPAGKTLVYGLTEASKKSSTNPAEEIWNGKLTAADDFYGEVYNQKNNSFYVFSSWADLEQFVKFQKTSLENTYTENTPSGAKVVYVLDEDSKNKKPTKLITKFKKLHL
;
A
#
# COMPACT_ATOMS: atom_id res chain seq x y z
N MET A 1 -32.14 -64.81 -8.95
CA MET A 1 -32.49 -63.38 -8.81
C MET A 1 -32.23 -62.95 -7.37
N ASN A 2 -31.68 -61.75 -7.19
CA ASN A 2 -31.43 -60.98 -5.95
C ASN A 2 -30.32 -61.53 -5.03
N LYS A 3 -29.08 -61.05 -5.11
CA LYS A 3 -28.48 -59.75 -4.68
C LYS A 3 -28.22 -59.63 -3.17
N PHE A 4 -26.92 -59.68 -2.85
CA PHE A 4 -26.15 -58.93 -1.84
C PHE A 4 -26.70 -58.84 -0.41
N ILE A 5 -26.03 -59.55 0.51
CA ILE A 5 -25.95 -59.15 1.92
C ILE A 5 -24.48 -58.99 2.31
N VAL A 6 -24.24 -57.81 2.88
CA VAL A 6 -23.02 -57.21 3.38
C VAL A 6 -22.44 -58.03 4.54
N LEU A 7 -21.14 -58.31 4.50
CA LEU A 7 -20.38 -58.63 5.70
C LEU A 7 -18.97 -58.07 5.56
N THR A 8 -18.69 -56.99 6.27
CA THR A 8 -17.31 -56.48 6.41
C THR A 8 -17.06 -56.15 7.88
N LEU A 9 -16.03 -56.81 8.40
CA LEU A 9 -15.49 -56.77 9.75
C LEU A 9 -15.16 -55.35 10.22
N LEU A 10 -15.27 -55.12 11.53
CA LEU A 10 -14.40 -54.17 12.23
C LEU A 10 -13.94 -54.78 13.56
N SER A 11 -12.71 -55.30 13.55
CA SER A 11 -12.00 -55.83 14.71
C SER A 11 -11.35 -54.71 15.52
N LEU A 12 -11.64 -54.72 16.82
CA LEU A 12 -11.07 -53.88 17.87
C LEU A 12 -9.68 -54.41 18.26
N ILE A 13 -8.62 -53.61 18.17
CA ILE A 13 -7.33 -53.92 18.81
C ILE A 13 -6.79 -52.67 19.51
N LEU A 14 -6.76 -52.75 20.83
CA LEU A 14 -5.99 -51.90 21.73
C LEU A 14 -4.52 -52.33 21.68
N GLY A 15 -3.62 -51.38 21.42
CA GLY A 15 -2.18 -51.59 21.53
C GLY A 15 -1.49 -50.31 21.99
N LEU A 16 -1.28 -50.19 23.30
CA LEU A 16 -0.30 -49.27 23.86
C LEU A 16 1.09 -49.89 23.68
N SER A 17 1.93 -49.27 22.85
CA SER A 17 3.38 -49.46 22.92
C SER A 17 4.03 -48.11 23.16
N ALA A 18 4.51 -47.93 24.38
CA ALA A 18 5.52 -46.94 24.72
C ALA A 18 6.84 -47.33 24.03
N CYS A 19 7.39 -46.41 23.24
CA CYS A 19 8.81 -46.39 22.92
C CYS A 19 9.32 -44.97 23.19
N SER A 20 9.97 -44.84 24.33
CA SER A 20 10.90 -43.75 24.62
C SER A 20 12.18 -44.01 23.84
N SER A 21 12.45 -43.16 22.86
CA SER A 21 13.79 -42.97 22.30
C SER A 21 14.00 -41.48 22.09
N THR A 22 14.87 -40.90 22.93
CA THR A 22 15.45 -39.58 22.75
C THR A 22 16.15 -39.49 21.39
N VAL A 23 15.70 -38.57 20.54
CA VAL A 23 16.46 -38.11 19.38
C VAL A 23 16.60 -36.60 19.52
N ASP A 24 17.85 -36.18 19.61
CA ASP A 24 18.29 -34.81 19.69
C ASP A 24 17.63 -33.93 18.63
N LYS A 25 17.05 -32.82 19.10
CA LYS A 25 16.51 -31.77 18.26
C LYS A 25 17.66 -31.03 17.58
N LYS A 26 18.17 -31.57 16.48
CA LYS A 26 18.96 -30.80 15.52
C LYS A 26 18.05 -29.73 14.94
N VAL A 27 18.23 -28.51 15.46
CA VAL A 27 17.61 -27.28 15.00
C VAL A 27 17.89 -27.14 13.50
N MET A 28 16.87 -27.36 12.67
CA MET A 28 16.86 -26.85 11.31
C MET A 28 16.47 -25.38 11.38
N THR A 29 17.50 -24.55 11.24
CA THR A 29 17.44 -23.12 10.95
C THR A 29 16.74 -22.91 9.60
N ASN A 30 15.41 -22.90 9.62
CA ASN A 30 14.67 -22.11 8.65
C ASN A 30 14.50 -20.73 9.28
N ALA A 31 15.32 -19.79 8.83
CA ALA A 31 15.13 -18.38 9.06
C ALA A 31 13.82 -17.97 8.37
N VAL A 32 12.70 -18.14 9.09
CA VAL A 32 11.53 -17.31 8.88
C VAL A 32 11.87 -16.00 9.55
N GLU A 33 12.43 -15.10 8.76
CA GLU A 33 12.57 -13.69 9.11
C GLU A 33 11.15 -13.15 9.34
N ASN A 34 10.73 -13.20 10.60
CA ASN A 34 9.52 -12.57 11.08
C ASN A 34 9.67 -11.05 10.89
N GLN A 35 9.34 -10.57 9.70
CA GLN A 35 9.13 -9.15 9.41
C GLN A 35 7.83 -8.71 10.10
N TYR A 36 7.92 -8.50 11.42
CA TYR A 36 7.06 -7.56 12.12
C TYR A 36 7.69 -6.17 11.99
N PRO A 37 6.87 -5.11 11.87
CA PRO A 37 7.32 -3.85 11.34
C PRO A 37 8.37 -3.23 12.27
N LYS A 38 9.42 -2.69 11.66
CA LYS A 38 10.30 -1.70 12.26
C LYS A 38 9.42 -0.69 13.01
N ILE A 39 9.56 -0.63 14.33
CA ILE A 39 9.01 0.48 15.11
C ILE A 39 9.80 1.69 14.65
N LEU A 40 9.21 2.44 13.70
CA LEU A 40 9.75 3.68 13.21
C LEU A 40 9.68 4.69 14.36
N THR A 41 10.80 4.87 15.05
CA THR A 41 10.98 5.90 16.08
C THR A 41 11.01 7.31 15.48
N THR A 42 11.03 7.41 14.15
CA THR A 42 10.83 8.61 13.35
C THR A 42 9.70 8.37 12.35
N PRO A 43 8.66 9.21 12.29
CA PRO A 43 7.59 9.05 11.30
C PRO A 43 8.18 9.06 9.89
N ASP A 44 7.81 8.08 9.06
CA ASP A 44 8.21 8.05 7.66
C ASP A 44 7.46 9.16 6.91
N ASN A 45 8.20 10.20 6.55
CA ASN A 45 7.71 11.37 5.82
C ASN A 45 8.23 11.43 4.37
N THR A 46 8.79 10.32 3.89
CA THR A 46 9.34 10.24 2.53
C THR A 46 8.25 9.98 1.52
N ASP A 47 7.23 9.19 1.87
CA ASP A 47 6.27 8.66 0.89
C ASP A 47 4.82 8.99 1.23
N LEU A 48 4.05 9.36 0.20
CA LEU A 48 2.61 9.54 0.32
C LEU A 48 1.88 9.05 -0.94
N TYR A 49 0.90 8.18 -0.73
CA TYR A 49 0.09 7.61 -1.80
C TYR A 49 -1.37 7.99 -1.64
N ILE A 50 -2.02 8.35 -2.74
CA ILE A 50 -3.40 8.81 -2.76
C ILE A 50 -4.18 8.09 -3.85
N VAL A 51 -5.38 7.61 -3.52
CA VAL A 51 -6.36 7.18 -4.52
C VAL A 51 -7.55 8.13 -4.50
N MET A 52 -7.78 8.81 -5.62
CA MET A 52 -8.91 9.70 -5.82
C MET A 52 -10.02 9.01 -6.61
N SER A 53 -11.19 8.95 -6.01
CA SER A 53 -12.43 8.47 -6.63
C SER A 53 -13.44 9.62 -6.80
N ALA A 54 -14.62 9.31 -7.32
CA ALA A 54 -15.71 10.27 -7.42
C ALA A 54 -16.13 10.86 -6.06
N SER A 55 -16.05 10.09 -4.97
CA SER A 55 -16.56 10.50 -3.65
C SER A 55 -15.51 10.50 -2.53
N ARG A 56 -14.32 9.94 -2.77
CA ARG A 56 -13.29 9.75 -1.73
C ARG A 56 -11.90 10.16 -2.18
N VAL A 57 -11.12 10.56 -1.19
CA VAL A 57 -9.66 10.66 -1.26
C VAL A 57 -9.13 9.72 -0.19
N ASN A 58 -8.55 8.60 -0.61
CA ASN A 58 -7.91 7.65 0.30
C ASN A 58 -6.41 7.95 0.31
N VAL A 59 -5.83 8.16 1.49
CA VAL A 59 -4.44 8.57 1.69
C VAL A 59 -3.71 7.50 2.50
N PHE A 60 -2.50 7.14 2.07
CA PHE A 60 -1.67 6.09 2.64
C PHE A 60 -0.24 6.59 2.82
N TYR A 61 0.39 6.21 3.92
CA TYR A 61 1.83 6.38 4.17
C TYR A 61 2.60 5.05 4.06
N ASP A 62 1.88 3.94 3.90
CA ASP A 62 2.42 2.58 3.83
C ASP A 62 2.18 2.02 2.43
N ASP A 63 3.26 1.68 1.73
CA ASP A 63 3.23 1.23 0.33
C ASP A 63 2.52 -0.13 0.19
N GLY A 64 2.76 -1.07 1.11
CA GLY A 64 2.10 -2.36 1.13
C GLY A 64 0.58 -2.24 1.24
N LEU A 65 0.08 -1.37 2.11
CA LEU A 65 -1.34 -1.08 2.26
C LEU A 65 -1.91 -0.39 1.02
N TYR A 66 -1.16 0.54 0.42
CA TYR A 66 -1.54 1.20 -0.84
C TYR A 66 -1.69 0.20 -1.99
N ILE A 67 -0.67 -0.63 -2.23
CA ILE A 67 -0.70 -1.65 -3.29
C ILE A 67 -1.80 -2.68 -3.05
N LYS A 68 -2.05 -3.06 -1.78
CA LYS A 68 -3.19 -3.91 -1.43
C LYS A 68 -4.53 -3.24 -1.74
N TYR A 69 -4.66 -1.94 -1.46
CA TYR A 69 -5.86 -1.17 -1.78
C TYR A 69 -6.11 -1.11 -3.29
N LEU A 70 -5.09 -0.86 -4.12
CA LEU A 70 -5.24 -0.87 -5.58
C LEU A 70 -5.80 -2.19 -6.13
N LYS A 71 -5.48 -3.32 -5.48
CA LYS A 71 -5.94 -4.65 -5.89
C LYS A 71 -7.33 -5.01 -5.36
N THR A 72 -7.70 -4.50 -4.19
CA THR A 72 -8.85 -5.02 -3.43
C THR A 72 -9.92 -3.98 -3.11
N GLU A 73 -9.60 -2.69 -3.28
CA GLU A 73 -10.39 -1.53 -2.85
C GLU A 73 -10.81 -1.56 -1.37
N LYS A 74 -10.08 -2.32 -0.54
CA LYS A 74 -10.37 -2.53 0.88
C LYS A 74 -9.26 -1.97 1.74
N ILE A 75 -9.66 -1.18 2.74
CA ILE A 75 -8.78 -0.68 3.79
C ILE A 75 -9.21 -1.34 5.11
N PRO A 76 -8.39 -2.26 5.68
CA PRO A 76 -8.74 -3.00 6.89
C PRO A 76 -9.00 -2.10 8.09
N TYR A 77 -8.10 -1.13 8.31
CA TYR A 77 -8.21 -0.14 9.38
C TYR A 77 -8.12 1.25 8.76
N ARG A 78 -9.05 2.12 9.13
CA ARG A 78 -9.13 3.45 8.53
C ARG A 78 -9.65 4.48 9.50
N ARG A 79 -9.23 5.71 9.30
CA ARG A 79 -9.88 6.90 9.86
C ARG A 79 -10.61 7.62 8.74
N THR A 80 -11.87 7.96 8.97
CA THR A 80 -12.75 8.55 7.95
C THR A 80 -13.25 9.91 8.40
N PHE A 81 -13.08 10.91 7.54
CA PHE A 81 -13.51 12.27 7.77
C PHE A 81 -14.41 12.72 6.61
N ILE A 82 -15.72 12.74 6.87
CA ILE A 82 -16.73 13.10 5.87
C ILE A 82 -16.67 14.60 5.59
N GLY A 83 -16.64 14.97 4.31
CA GLY A 83 -16.63 16.39 3.89
C GLY A 83 -15.30 17.12 4.09
N LYS A 84 -14.25 16.43 4.52
CA LYS A 84 -12.94 17.05 4.83
C LYS A 84 -11.91 16.91 3.70
N GLY A 85 -12.23 16.18 2.64
CA GLY A 85 -11.39 16.08 1.44
C GLY A 85 -11.63 17.24 0.46
N PRO A 86 -10.77 17.37 -0.57
CA PRO A 86 -10.93 18.35 -1.65
C PRO A 86 -12.32 18.29 -2.27
N ALA A 87 -12.89 19.46 -2.56
CA ALA A 87 -14.26 19.60 -3.08
C ALA A 87 -15.34 18.91 -2.21
N GLY A 88 -15.13 18.82 -0.88
CA GLY A 88 -16.08 18.22 0.05
C GLY A 88 -16.14 16.69 0.00
N LYS A 89 -15.16 16.03 -0.64
CA LYS A 89 -15.06 14.56 -0.66
C LYS A 89 -14.83 13.99 0.74
N THR A 90 -15.10 12.70 0.91
CA THR A 90 -14.68 12.00 2.12
C THR A 90 -13.17 11.77 2.09
N LEU A 91 -12.48 12.21 3.14
CA LEU A 91 -11.07 11.93 3.34
C LEU A 91 -10.93 10.66 4.18
N VAL A 92 -10.12 9.71 3.72
CA VAL A 92 -9.90 8.43 4.40
C VAL A 92 -8.41 8.20 4.54
N TYR A 93 -7.93 7.99 5.75
CA TYR A 93 -6.55 7.59 5.99
C TYR A 93 -6.50 6.09 6.22
N GLY A 94 -5.65 5.39 5.47
CA GLY A 94 -5.33 3.98 5.69
C GLY A 94 -4.40 3.81 6.89
N LEU A 95 -4.73 2.84 7.75
CA LEU A 95 -3.95 2.51 8.95
C LEU A 95 -3.43 1.08 8.84
N THR A 96 -2.21 0.85 9.31
CA THR A 96 -1.67 -0.49 9.50
C THR A 96 -2.19 -1.08 10.81
N GLU A 97 -2.01 -2.39 11.00
CA GLU A 97 -2.32 -3.03 12.29
C GLU A 97 -1.59 -2.34 13.46
N ALA A 98 -0.33 -1.94 13.24
CA ALA A 98 0.49 -1.27 14.25
C ALA A 98 0.00 0.15 14.58
N SER A 99 -0.56 0.88 13.60
CA SER A 99 -1.02 2.26 13.80
C SER A 99 -2.51 2.39 14.10
N LYS A 100 -3.29 1.30 14.11
CA LYS A 100 -4.75 1.36 14.26
C LYS A 100 -5.23 2.00 15.58
N LYS A 101 -4.39 1.97 16.62
CA LYS A 101 -4.66 2.58 17.93
C LYS A 101 -3.98 3.94 18.10
N SER A 102 -3.12 4.35 17.17
CA SER A 102 -2.43 5.63 17.23
C SER A 102 -3.41 6.78 17.02
N SER A 103 -3.18 7.91 17.70
CA SER A 103 -4.00 9.12 17.57
C SER A 103 -3.79 9.84 16.23
N THR A 104 -2.75 9.49 15.47
CA THR A 104 -2.40 10.06 14.17
C THR A 104 -1.48 9.09 13.40
N ASN A 105 -1.15 9.42 12.16
CA ASN A 105 -0.15 8.73 11.35
C ASN A 105 0.59 9.75 10.44
N PRO A 106 1.73 9.39 9.83
CA PRO A 106 2.51 10.33 9.02
C PRO A 106 1.74 10.97 7.87
N ALA A 107 0.87 10.22 7.18
CA ALA A 107 0.03 10.78 6.11
C ALA A 107 -0.94 11.86 6.64
N GLU A 108 -1.52 11.65 7.83
CA GLU A 108 -2.35 12.66 8.49
C GLU A 108 -1.54 13.91 8.84
N GLU A 109 -0.31 13.73 9.34
CA GLU A 109 0.57 14.83 9.75
C GLU A 109 1.13 15.63 8.57
N ILE A 110 1.48 14.98 7.46
CA ILE A 110 1.87 15.68 6.23
C ILE A 110 0.67 16.47 5.69
N TRP A 111 -0.49 15.81 5.59
CA TRP A 111 -1.70 16.40 5.04
C TRP A 111 -2.16 17.65 5.81
N ASN A 112 -1.98 17.67 7.13
CA ASN A 112 -2.40 18.79 7.98
C ASN A 112 -1.26 19.78 8.29
N GLY A 113 -0.09 19.63 7.64
CA GLY A 113 1.05 20.52 7.78
C GLY A 113 1.78 20.43 9.13
N LYS A 114 1.55 19.36 9.92
CA LYS A 114 2.28 19.12 11.18
C LYS A 114 3.61 18.39 10.99
N LEU A 115 3.75 17.68 9.88
CA LEU A 115 4.98 17.00 9.48
C LEU A 115 5.39 17.51 8.11
N THR A 116 6.62 17.99 8.00
CA THR A 116 7.18 18.41 6.70
C THR A 116 7.58 17.17 5.92
N ALA A 117 7.24 17.12 4.62
CA ALA A 117 7.71 16.08 3.72
C ALA A 117 9.25 16.08 3.62
N ALA A 118 9.86 14.92 3.45
CA ALA A 118 11.31 14.81 3.34
C ALA A 118 11.84 15.48 2.05
N ASP A 119 13.14 15.81 2.01
CA ASP A 119 13.79 16.37 0.82
C ASP A 119 13.77 15.40 -0.38
N ASP A 120 13.73 14.09 -0.12
CA ASP A 120 13.66 13.02 -1.12
C ASP A 120 12.23 12.48 -1.31
N PHE A 121 11.22 13.32 -1.08
CA PHE A 121 9.81 12.96 -1.13
C PHE A 121 9.39 12.25 -2.43
N TYR A 122 8.54 11.24 -2.29
CA TYR A 122 7.81 10.59 -3.36
C TYR A 122 6.31 10.64 -3.09
N GLY A 123 5.58 11.32 -3.97
CA GLY A 123 4.14 11.39 -3.95
C GLY A 123 3.53 10.66 -5.13
N GLU A 124 2.45 9.91 -4.91
CA GLU A 124 1.68 9.29 -5.98
C GLU A 124 0.18 9.52 -5.81
N VAL A 125 -0.49 9.93 -6.88
CA VAL A 125 -1.95 10.04 -6.95
C VAL A 125 -2.47 9.16 -8.06
N TYR A 126 -3.19 8.09 -7.73
CA TYR A 126 -4.00 7.35 -8.68
C TYR A 126 -5.37 7.99 -8.81
N ASN A 127 -5.65 8.56 -9.98
CA ASN A 127 -6.95 9.12 -10.31
C ASN A 127 -7.79 8.06 -11.05
N GLN A 128 -8.75 7.48 -10.36
CA GLN A 128 -9.59 6.42 -10.91
C GLN A 128 -10.48 6.90 -12.07
N LYS A 129 -10.81 8.19 -12.12
CA LYS A 129 -11.69 8.74 -13.16
C LYS A 129 -11.04 8.68 -14.55
N ASN A 130 -9.74 8.90 -14.64
CA ASN A 130 -9.01 8.95 -15.91
C ASN A 130 -7.96 7.84 -16.03
N ASN A 131 -8.00 6.84 -15.14
CA ASN A 131 -7.06 5.73 -15.09
C ASN A 131 -5.59 6.16 -15.22
N SER A 132 -5.20 7.18 -14.46
CA SER A 132 -3.86 7.76 -14.53
C SER A 132 -3.22 7.87 -13.15
N PHE A 133 -1.95 7.51 -13.07
CA PHE A 133 -1.06 7.83 -11.98
C PHE A 133 -0.41 9.19 -12.23
N TYR A 134 -0.32 10.00 -11.20
CA TYR A 134 0.45 11.24 -11.17
C TYR A 134 1.52 11.11 -10.10
N VAL A 135 2.77 11.32 -10.47
CA VAL A 135 3.93 11.06 -9.60
C VAL A 135 4.69 12.36 -9.38
N PHE A 136 5.03 12.66 -8.13
CA PHE A 136 5.55 13.95 -7.68
C PHE A 136 6.83 13.75 -6.86
N SER A 137 7.79 14.65 -7.02
CA SER A 137 8.97 14.78 -6.15
C SER A 137 8.77 15.77 -5.01
N SER A 138 7.66 16.51 -4.99
CA SER A 138 7.39 17.53 -3.96
C SER A 138 5.97 17.40 -3.40
N TRP A 139 5.83 17.64 -2.09
CA TRP A 139 4.52 17.75 -1.45
C TRP A 139 3.71 18.92 -2.01
N ALA A 140 4.36 20.05 -2.30
CA ALA A 140 3.71 21.25 -2.78
C ALA A 140 2.97 21.02 -4.12
N ASP A 141 3.59 20.33 -5.07
CA ASP A 141 2.96 20.02 -6.36
C ASP A 141 1.84 18.99 -6.22
N LEU A 142 2.04 17.98 -5.37
CA LEU A 142 1.02 16.99 -5.06
C LEU A 142 -0.20 17.65 -4.40
N GLU A 143 0.00 18.52 -3.41
CA GLU A 143 -1.08 19.22 -2.71
C GLU A 143 -1.89 20.10 -3.68
N GLN A 144 -1.20 20.85 -4.55
CA GLN A 144 -1.85 21.63 -5.60
C GLN A 144 -2.66 20.73 -6.55
N PHE A 145 -2.09 19.60 -6.97
CA PHE A 145 -2.78 18.65 -7.82
C PHE A 145 -4.02 18.07 -7.12
N VAL A 146 -3.92 17.69 -5.86
CA VAL A 146 -5.05 17.12 -5.11
C VAL A 146 -6.18 18.16 -4.94
N LYS A 147 -5.82 19.43 -4.74
CA LYS A 147 -6.76 20.55 -4.59
C LYS A 147 -7.45 20.92 -5.90
N PHE A 148 -6.70 21.00 -7.00
CA PHE A 148 -7.18 21.57 -8.26
C PHE A 148 -7.37 20.54 -9.39
N GLN A 149 -6.82 19.34 -9.24
CA GLN A 149 -6.75 18.27 -10.25
C GLN A 149 -6.16 18.75 -11.58
N LYS A 150 -5.13 19.60 -11.50
CA LYS A 150 -4.44 20.19 -12.65
C LYS A 150 -2.94 20.05 -12.46
N THR A 151 -2.24 19.75 -13.55
CA THR A 151 -0.78 19.82 -13.68
C THR A 151 -0.44 20.70 -14.88
N SER A 152 0.70 21.38 -14.87
CA SER A 152 1.23 22.03 -16.07
C SER A 152 1.73 20.95 -17.04
N LEU A 153 1.13 20.82 -18.22
CA LEU A 153 1.54 19.78 -19.19
C LEU A 153 2.97 19.99 -19.70
N GLU A 154 3.44 21.24 -19.75
CA GLU A 154 4.81 21.59 -20.17
C GLU A 154 5.87 21.00 -19.24
N ASN A 155 5.50 20.70 -17.99
CA ASN A 155 6.39 20.19 -16.97
C ASN A 155 6.03 18.73 -16.64
N THR A 156 5.79 17.89 -17.66
CA THR A 156 5.50 16.47 -17.46
C THR A 156 6.31 15.54 -18.35
N TYR A 157 6.66 14.38 -17.79
CA TYR A 157 7.09 13.21 -18.55
C TYR A 157 6.00 12.15 -18.44
N THR A 158 5.61 11.51 -19.54
CA THR A 158 4.49 10.55 -19.55
C THR A 158 4.91 9.20 -20.11
N GLU A 159 4.52 8.13 -19.43
CA GLU A 159 4.64 6.73 -19.89
C GLU A 159 3.27 6.02 -19.77
N ASN A 160 3.11 4.87 -20.42
CA ASN A 160 1.97 3.97 -20.20
C ASN A 160 2.45 2.73 -19.43
N THR A 161 1.65 2.24 -18.50
CA THR A 161 1.88 0.95 -17.83
C THR A 161 1.46 -0.22 -18.73
N PRO A 162 1.99 -1.44 -18.50
CA PRO A 162 1.48 -2.65 -19.17
C PRO A 162 -0.01 -2.91 -18.92
N SER A 163 -0.56 -2.43 -17.80
CA SER A 163 -1.99 -2.51 -17.49
C SER A 163 -2.86 -1.50 -18.24
N GLY A 164 -2.26 -0.62 -19.06
CA GLY A 164 -2.96 0.41 -19.83
C GLY A 164 -3.29 1.69 -19.05
N ALA A 165 -2.81 1.83 -17.81
CA ALA A 165 -2.87 3.09 -17.08
C ALA A 165 -1.81 4.05 -17.60
N LYS A 166 -2.12 5.35 -17.59
CA LYS A 166 -1.13 6.39 -17.89
C LYS A 166 -0.34 6.75 -16.64
N VAL A 167 0.95 7.03 -16.75
CA VAL A 167 1.79 7.55 -15.66
C VAL A 167 2.32 8.91 -16.08
N VAL A 168 1.98 9.94 -15.30
CA VAL A 168 2.39 11.33 -15.52
C VAL A 168 3.34 11.72 -14.39
N TYR A 169 4.61 11.85 -14.69
CA TYR A 169 5.60 12.37 -13.77
C TYR A 169 5.59 13.90 -13.85
N VAL A 170 5.25 14.56 -12.76
CA VAL A 170 5.22 16.03 -12.64
C VAL A 170 6.62 16.50 -12.28
N LEU A 171 7.13 17.45 -13.07
CA LEU A 171 8.49 17.95 -13.00
C LEU A 171 8.48 19.39 -12.49
N ASP A 172 9.53 19.76 -11.76
CA ASP A 172 9.81 21.15 -11.43
C ASP A 172 10.57 21.85 -12.58
N GLU A 173 10.76 23.16 -12.46
CA GLU A 173 11.46 23.97 -13.46
C GLU A 173 12.90 23.49 -13.72
N ASP A 174 13.56 22.94 -12.70
CA ASP A 174 14.95 22.47 -12.76
C ASP A 174 15.10 21.08 -13.42
N SER A 175 14.00 20.33 -13.45
CA SER A 175 13.92 18.95 -13.94
C SER A 175 13.05 18.77 -15.19
N LYS A 176 12.27 19.79 -15.62
CA LYS A 176 11.35 19.68 -16.77
C LYS A 176 11.99 19.22 -18.09
N ASN A 177 13.29 19.46 -18.27
CA ASN A 177 14.05 19.05 -19.45
C ASN A 177 14.83 17.74 -19.26
N LYS A 178 14.63 17.03 -18.14
CA LYS A 178 15.37 15.82 -17.77
C LYS A 178 14.40 14.67 -17.58
N LYS A 179 14.83 13.46 -17.95
CA LYS A 179 14.07 12.25 -17.62
C LYS A 179 14.07 12.04 -16.09
N PRO A 180 12.90 11.89 -15.44
CA PRO A 180 12.81 11.74 -13.97
C PRO A 180 13.16 10.31 -13.53
N THR A 181 14.42 9.91 -13.69
CA THR A 181 14.88 8.53 -13.48
C THR A 181 14.59 8.00 -12.07
N LYS A 182 14.71 8.84 -11.04
CA LYS A 182 14.37 8.48 -9.65
C LYS A 182 12.88 8.12 -9.50
N LEU A 183 11.99 8.99 -9.97
CA LEU A 183 10.54 8.75 -9.89
C LEU A 183 10.13 7.52 -10.69
N ILE A 184 10.66 7.36 -11.91
CA ILE A 184 10.41 6.18 -12.76
C ILE A 184 10.85 4.90 -12.05
N THR A 185 12.04 4.90 -11.45
CA THR A 185 12.59 3.71 -10.78
C THR A 185 11.70 3.30 -9.60
N LYS A 186 11.28 4.26 -8.79
CA LYS A 186 10.41 4.01 -7.63
C LYS A 186 9.02 3.56 -8.04
N PHE A 187 8.40 4.22 -9.03
CA PHE A 187 7.12 3.81 -9.59
C PHE A 187 7.18 2.36 -10.12
N LYS A 188 8.20 2.02 -10.91
CA LYS A 188 8.35 0.66 -11.43
C LYS A 188 8.51 -0.37 -10.33
N LYS A 189 9.33 -0.09 -9.30
CA LYS A 189 9.49 -1.00 -8.15
C LYS A 189 8.16 -1.29 -7.43
N LEU A 190 7.25 -0.33 -7.38
CA LEU A 190 5.95 -0.48 -6.72
C LEU A 190 4.93 -1.25 -7.57
N HIS A 191 4.99 -1.11 -8.89
CA HIS A 191 3.91 -1.52 -9.79
C HIS A 191 4.28 -2.63 -10.79
N LEU A 192 5.57 -2.86 -11.08
CA LEU A 192 6.07 -3.74 -12.14
C LEU A 192 7.10 -4.76 -11.60
#